data_AF-A0A7C2AHR5-F1
#
_entry.id   AF-A0A7C2AHR5-F1
#
_cell.length_a   1.000
_cell.length_b   1.000
_cell.length_c   1.000
_cell.angle_alpha   90.00
_cell.angle_beta   90.00
_cell.angle_gamma   90.00
#
_symmetry.space_group_name_H-M   'P 1'
#
loop_
_entity.id
_entity.type
_entity.pdbx_description
1 polymer ?
#
loop_
_entity_poly.entity_id
_entity_poly.type
_entity_poly.pdbx_seq_one_letter_code
_entity_poly.pdbx_strand_id
1 'polypeptide(L)' 'MKNSWIFYLAKGLEILGLAVVLGGVVLSIQLGMGEEGLESMKAESYGLAAGGLLFFLGWLLERASGSR' A
#
# COMPACT_ATOMS: atom_id res chain seq x y z
N MET A 1 -27.18 9.07 -4.11
CA MET A 1 -27.03 7.66 -3.70
C MET A 1 -25.55 7.43 -3.51
N LYS A 2 -25.11 7.11 -2.28
CA LYS A 2 -23.71 6.75 -2.02
C LYS A 2 -23.43 5.51 -2.88
N ASN A 3 -22.53 5.60 -3.87
CA ASN A 3 -22.20 4.45 -4.70
C ASN A 3 -21.46 3.44 -3.81
N SER A 4 -22.21 2.56 -3.13
CA SER A 4 -21.69 1.59 -2.17
C SER A 4 -20.54 0.77 -2.77
N TRP A 5 -20.63 0.47 -4.06
CA TRP A 5 -19.57 -0.22 -4.80
C TRP A 5 -18.24 0.56 -4.83
N ILE A 6 -18.27 1.88 -5.08
CA ILE A 6 -17.06 2.72 -5.12
C ILE A 6 -16.43 2.79 -3.73
N PHE A 7 -17.27 2.86 -2.69
CA PHE A 7 -16.81 2.83 -1.30
C PHE A 7 -16.11 1.51 -0.95
N TYR A 8 -16.69 0.37 -1.31
CA TYR A 8 -16.05 -0.93 -1.07
C TYR A 8 -14.76 -1.10 -1.89
N LEU A 9 -14.72 -0.61 -3.12
CA LEU A 9 -13.50 -0.61 -3.94
C LEU A 9 -12.40 0.25 -3.30
N ALA A 10 -12.74 1.47 -2.87
CA ALA A 10 -11.81 2.38 -2.20
C ALA A 10 -11.22 1.74 -0.93
N LYS A 11 -12.07 1.14 -0.09
CA LYS A 11 -11.62 0.42 1.11
C LYS A 11 -10.78 -0.82 0.79
N GLY A 12 -11.14 -1.54 -0.27
CA GLY A 12 -10.33 -2.67 -0.75
C GLY A 12 -8.92 -2.23 -1.15
N LEU A 13 -8.80 -1.13 -1.91
CA LEU A 13 -7.52 -0.55 -2.32
C LEU A 13 -6.69 -0.05 -1.13
N GLU A 14 -7.31 0.61 -0.15
CA GLU A 14 -6.64 1.03 1.08
C GLU A 14 -6.10 -0.17 1.87
N ILE A 15 -6.91 -1.22 2.08
CA ILE A 15 -6.51 -2.41 2.84
C ILE A 15 -5.38 -3.16 2.12
N LEU A 16 -5.49 -3.34 0.80
CA LEU A 16 -4.46 -4.00 0.00
C LEU A 16 -3.16 -3.20 -0.01
N GLY A 17 -3.24 -1.87 -0.16
CA GLY A 17 -2.08 -0.99 -0.09
C GLY A 17 -1.36 -1.10 1.27
N LEU A 18 -2.12 -1.07 2.36
CA LEU A 18 -1.58 -1.27 3.72
C LEU A 18 -0.93 -2.65 3.90
N ALA A 19 -1.55 -3.71 3.39
CA ALA A 19 -1.00 -5.06 3.47
C ALA A 19 0.33 -5.19 2.71
N VAL A 20 0.43 -4.58 1.54
CA VAL A 20 1.68 -4.54 0.75
C VAL A 20 2.76 -3.74 1.48
N VAL A 21 2.41 -2.58 2.04
CA VAL A 21 3.35 -1.78 2.85
C VAL A 21 3.85 -2.57 4.05
N LEU A 22 2.94 -3.19 4.82
CA LEU A 22 3.30 -4.02 5.97
C LEU A 22 4.20 -5.18 5.59
N GLY A 23 3.87 -5.90 4.51
CA GLY A 23 4.72 -6.97 3.99
C GLY A 23 6.11 -6.49 3.58
N GLY A 24 6.18 -5.36 2.88
CA GLY A 24 7.44 -4.72 2.51
C GLY A 24 8.28 -4.30 3.71
N VAL A 25 7.68 -3.70 4.74
CA VAL A 25 8.37 -3.31 5.98
C VAL A 25 8.90 -4.54 6.72
N VAL A 26 8.11 -5.60 6.85
CA VAL A 26 8.53 -6.83 7.53
C VAL A 26 9.70 -7.49 6.80
N LEU A 27 9.64 -7.57 5.46
CA LEU A 27 10.74 -8.06 4.65
C LEU A 27 12.00 -7.18 4.79
N SER A 28 11.83 -5.85 4.76
CA SER A 28 12.95 -4.91 4.94
C SER A 28 13.63 -5.06 6.30
N ILE A 29 12.86 -5.32 7.37
CA ILE A 29 13.43 -5.58 8.70
C ILE A 29 14.20 -6.90 8.71
N GLN A 30 13.67 -7.96 8.10
CA GLN A 30 14.33 -9.27 8.04
C GLN A 30 15.63 -9.21 7.21
N LEU A 31 15.60 -8.50 6.08
CA LEU A 31 16.73 -8.39 5.15
C LEU A 31 17.77 -7.38 5.62
N GLY A 32 17.35 -6.28 6.24
CA GLY A 32 18.24 -5.31 6.89
C GLY A 32 18.99 -5.87 8.11
N MET A 33 18.58 -7.02 8.64
CA MET A 33 19.33 -7.79 9.64
C MET A 33 20.38 -8.74 9.02
N GLY A 34 20.41 -8.90 7.68
CA GLY A 34 21.39 -9.69 6.92
C GLY A 34 22.33 -8.82 6.06
N GLU A 35 23.45 -9.38 5.59
CA GLU A 35 24.54 -8.64 4.92
C GLU A 35 24.26 -8.22 3.44
N GLU A 36 23.08 -8.48 2.87
CA GLU A 36 22.74 -8.24 1.45
C GLU A 36 22.07 -6.87 1.17
N GLY A 37 22.53 -5.82 1.85
CA GLY A 37 21.80 -4.54 1.98
C GLY A 37 21.55 -3.72 0.70
N LEU A 38 22.26 -3.91 -0.43
CA LEU A 38 22.17 -2.97 -1.57
C LEU A 38 21.16 -3.35 -2.67
N GLU A 39 21.07 -4.63 -3.04
CA GLU A 39 20.07 -5.09 -4.04
C GLU A 39 18.69 -5.27 -3.41
N SER A 40 18.65 -5.74 -2.15
CA SER A 40 17.42 -5.89 -1.35
C SER A 40 16.67 -4.56 -1.21
N MET A 41 17.39 -3.46 -0.93
CA MET A 41 16.80 -2.13 -0.74
C MET A 41 16.03 -1.60 -1.96
N LYS A 42 16.45 -1.94 -3.19
CA LYS A 42 15.74 -1.50 -4.40
C LYS A 42 14.39 -2.20 -4.51
N ALA A 43 14.36 -3.52 -4.34
CA ALA A 43 13.12 -4.30 -4.39
C ALA A 43 12.14 -3.88 -3.26
N GLU A 44 12.66 -3.66 -2.05
CA GLU A 44 11.92 -3.14 -0.91
C GLU A 44 11.28 -1.77 -1.19
N SER A 45 12.05 -0.86 -1.78
CA SER A 45 11.59 0.48 -2.13
C SER A 45 10.45 0.47 -3.14
N TYR A 46 10.51 -0.42 -4.15
CA TYR A 46 9.41 -0.58 -5.11
C TYR A 46 8.17 -1.19 -4.48
N GLY A 47 8.32 -2.16 -3.57
CA GLY A 47 7.21 -2.76 -2.84
C GLY A 47 6.49 -1.75 -1.94
N LEU A 48 7.26 -0.97 -1.17
CA LEU A 48 6.73 0.09 -0.31
C LEU A 48 6.06 1.20 -1.13
N ALA A 49 6.67 1.63 -2.24
CA ALA A 49 6.10 2.63 -3.12
C ALA A 49 4.82 2.15 -3.79
N ALA A 50 4.76 0.90 -4.26
CA ALA A 50 3.57 0.31 -4.86
C ALA A 50 2.42 0.19 -3.84
N GLY A 51 2.71 -0.28 -2.63
CA GLY A 51 1.74 -0.34 -1.54
C GLY A 51 1.23 1.04 -1.13
N GLY A 52 2.12 2.02 -1.00
CA GLY A 52 1.76 3.41 -0.71
C GLY A 52 0.90 4.04 -1.81
N LEU A 53 1.20 3.76 -3.08
CA LEU A 53 0.41 4.23 -4.21
C LEU A 53 -1.00 3.62 -4.22
N LEU A 54 -1.13 2.32 -3.98
CA LEU A 54 -2.43 1.65 -3.86
C LEU A 54 -3.28 2.24 -2.74
N PHE A 55 -2.66 2.48 -1.57
CA PHE A 55 -3.33 3.14 -0.46
C PHE A 55 -3.79 4.55 -0.81
N PHE A 56 -2.91 5.35 -1.41
CA PHE A 56 -3.20 6.72 -1.81
C PHE A 56 -4.34 6.80 -2.84
N LEU A 57 -4.37 5.89 -3.81
CA LEU A 57 -5.44 5.82 -4.81
C LEU A 57 -6.78 5.40 -4.19
N GLY A 58 -6.79 4.45 -3.25
CA GLY A 58 -7.99 4.09 -2.49
C GLY A 58 -8.55 5.27 -1.70
N TRP A 59 -7.66 6.01 -1.02
CA TRP A 59 -8.03 7.22 -0.27
C TRP A 59 -8.58 8.33 -1.16
N LEU A 60 -7.97 8.56 -2.33
CA LEU A 60 -8.41 9.58 -3.28
C LEU A 60 -9.77 9.22 -3.90
N LEU A 61 -10.02 7.93 -4.16
CA LEU A 61 -11.33 7.40 -4.56
C LEU A 61 -12.39 7.61 -3.46
N GLU A 62 -12.05 7.38 -2.18
CA GLU A 62 -12.98 7.63 -1.08
C GLU A 62 -13.37 9.11 -1.01
N ARG A 63 -12.40 10.02 -1.14
CA ARG A 63 -12.60 11.49 -1.20
C ARG A 63 -13.44 11.90 -2.42
N ALA A 64 -13.11 11.41 -3.61
CA ALA A 64 -13.85 11.74 -4.84
C ALA A 64 -15.29 11.23 -4.80
N SER A 65 -15.56 10.14 -4.07
CA SER A 65 -16.92 9.60 -3.90
C SER A 65 -17.80 10.41 -2.92
N GLY A 66 -17.25 11.44 -2.27
CA GLY A 66 -17.95 12.22 -1.24
C GLY A 66 -18.32 11.38 0.00
N SER A 67 -17.64 10.24 0.20
CA SER A 67 -17.94 9.33 1.30
C SER A 67 -17.38 9.79 2.65
N ARG A 68 -16.54 10.83 2.65
CA ARG A 68 -15.81 11.39 3.79
C ARG A 68 -15.56 12.88 3.58
#